data_AF-A0AA41NCU7-F1
#
_entry.id   AF-A0AA41NCU7-F1
#
_cell.length_a   1.000
_cell.length_b   1.000
_cell.length_c   1.000
_cell.angle_alpha   90.00
_cell.angle_beta   90.00
_cell.angle_gamma   90.00
#
_symmetry.space_group_name_H-M   'P 1'
#
loop_
_entity.id
_entity.type
_entity.pdbx_description
1 polymer ?
#
loop_
_entity_poly.entity_id
_entity_poly.type
_entity_poly.pdbx_seq_one_letter_code
_entity_poly.pdbx_strand_id
1 'polypeptide(L)' 'MTTASHLQVRQNYHQASEAAINRQVNRELYASQVYLSMSYYFDRDEVALKNFAKYFLHQSHKREGIC' A
#
# COMPACT_ATOMS: atom_id res chain seq x y z
N MET A 1 -29.18 18.51 2.50
CA MET A 1 -27.78 18.66 2.95
C MET A 1 -27.53 17.61 4.03
N THR A 2 -26.77 16.57 3.72
CA THR A 2 -26.51 15.44 4.62
C THR A 2 -25.32 15.79 5.52
N THR A 3 -25.57 16.15 6.77
CA THR A 3 -24.50 16.28 7.77
C THR A 3 -24.09 14.89 8.22
N ALA A 4 -22.93 14.42 7.77
CA ALA A 4 -22.32 13.21 8.31
C ALA A 4 -22.11 13.40 9.82
N SER A 5 -22.56 12.43 10.62
CA SER A 5 -22.42 12.43 12.08
C SER A 5 -20.96 12.61 12.48
N HIS A 6 -20.66 13.67 13.22
CA HIS A 6 -19.32 13.93 13.73
C HIS A 6 -18.90 12.81 14.70
N LEU A 7 -17.89 12.02 14.33
CA LEU A 7 -17.36 10.97 15.20
C LEU A 7 -16.82 11.59 16.49
N GLN A 8 -17.22 11.05 17.65
CA GLN A 8 -16.83 11.59 18.96
C GLN A 8 -15.31 11.65 19.17
N VAL A 9 -14.55 10.80 18.48
CA VAL A 9 -13.08 10.74 18.53
C VAL A 9 -12.38 11.73 17.57
N ARG A 10 -13.12 12.41 16.69
CA ARG A 10 -12.53 13.31 15.69
C ARG A 10 -12.15 14.64 16.34
N GLN A 11 -10.87 14.91 16.48
CA GLN A 11 -10.34 16.18 17.00
C GLN A 11 -9.31 16.77 16.02
N ASN A 12 -9.46 18.03 15.62
CA ASN A 12 -8.55 18.73 14.70
C ASN A 12 -8.29 18.02 13.34
N TYR A 13 -9.19 17.13 12.89
CA TYR A 13 -9.00 16.34 11.67
C TYR A 13 -9.76 16.93 10.49
N HIS A 14 -9.08 17.75 9.68
CA HIS A 14 -9.67 18.41 8.52
C HIS A 14 -10.06 17.41 7.43
N GLN A 15 -11.15 17.68 6.71
CA GLN A 15 -11.67 16.78 5.67
C GLN A 15 -10.68 16.58 4.51
N ALA A 16 -9.86 17.58 4.18
CA ALA A 16 -8.81 17.43 3.18
C ALA A 16 -7.74 16.42 3.60
N SER A 17 -7.41 16.37 4.91
CA SER A 17 -6.47 15.40 5.47
C SER A 17 -7.05 13.99 5.40
N GLU A 18 -8.34 13.84 5.73
CA GLU A 18 -9.08 12.58 5.59
C GLU A 18 -9.05 12.03 4.16
N ALA A 19 -9.35 12.88 3.18
CA ALA A 19 -9.27 12.50 1.77
C ALA A 19 -7.83 12.17 1.33
N ALA A 20 -6.83 12.87 1.85
CA ALA A 20 -5.42 12.61 1.54
C ALA A 20 -4.96 11.25 2.09
N ILE A 21 -5.34 10.91 3.33
CA ILE A 21 -5.04 9.60 3.92
C ILE A 21 -5.70 8.47 3.11
N ASN A 22 -6.96 8.61 2.73
CA ASN A 22 -7.63 7.60 1.90
C ASN A 22 -6.94 7.40 0.54
N ARG A 23 -6.49 8.49 -0.09
CA ARG A 23 -5.68 8.42 -1.32
C ARG A 23 -4.33 7.75 -1.08
N GLN A 24 -3.68 8.01 0.05
CA GLN A 24 -2.39 7.40 0.39
C GLN A 24 -2.53 5.90 0.64
N VAL A 25 -3.56 5.46 1.38
CA VAL A 25 -3.84 4.03 1.61
C VAL A 25 -3.97 3.29 0.27
N ASN A 26 -4.78 3.82 -0.65
CA ASN A 26 -4.92 3.22 -1.98
C ASN A 26 -3.60 3.20 -2.76
N ARG A 27 -2.76 4.22 -2.60
CA ARG A 27 -1.45 4.30 -3.27
C ARG A 27 -0.47 3.25 -2.72
N GLU A 28 -0.44 3.04 -1.40
CA GLU A 28 0.42 2.02 -0.78
C GLU A 28 -0.03 0.60 -1.19
N LEU A 29 -1.34 0.34 -1.23
CA LEU A 29 -1.88 -0.94 -1.73
C LEU A 29 -1.55 -1.17 -3.20
N TYR A 30 -1.67 -0.14 -4.05
CA TYR A 30 -1.25 -0.26 -5.45
C TYR A 30 0.26 -0.53 -5.56
N ALA A 31 1.08 0.14 -4.74
CA ALA A 31 2.53 -0.12 -4.71
C ALA A 31 2.85 -1.55 -4.25
N SER A 32 2.11 -2.12 -3.28
CA SER A 32 2.32 -3.51 -2.85
C SER A 32 2.05 -4.49 -4.01
N GLN A 33 0.99 -4.28 -4.77
CA GLN A 33 0.64 -5.08 -5.96
C GLN A 33 1.71 -4.98 -7.04
N VAL A 34 2.23 -3.78 -7.30
CA VAL A 34 3.33 -3.58 -8.26
C VAL A 34 4.58 -4.33 -7.80
N TYR A 35 4.99 -4.20 -6.54
CA TYR A 35 6.16 -4.92 -6.03
C TYR A 35 5.98 -6.45 -6.03
N LEU A 36 4.77 -6.93 -5.74
CA LEU A 36 4.45 -8.35 -5.85
C LEU A 36 4.59 -8.84 -7.30
N SER A 37 4.09 -8.07 -8.28
CA SER A 37 4.23 -8.40 -9.70
C SER A 37 5.71 -8.45 -10.13
N MET A 38 6.54 -7.54 -9.62
CA MET A 38 7.99 -7.53 -9.86
C MET A 38 8.66 -8.76 -9.25
N SER A 39 8.27 -9.15 -8.03
CA SER A 39 8.78 -10.36 -7.39
C SER A 39 8.57 -11.59 -8.27
N TYR A 40 7.33 -11.80 -8.74
CA TYR A 40 7.00 -12.91 -9.64
C TYR A 40 7.71 -12.84 -10.99
N TYR A 41 7.98 -11.64 -11.51
CA TYR A 41 8.76 -11.50 -12.75
C TYR A 41 10.20 -11.99 -12.57
N PHE A 42 10.86 -11.62 -11.47
CA PHE A 42 12.25 -12.00 -11.20
C PHE A 42 12.43 -13.45 -10.74
N ASP A 43 11.36 -14.10 -10.29
CA ASP A 43 11.36 -15.51 -9.86
C ASP A 43 11.22 -16.50 -11.03
N ARG A 44 10.84 -16.04 -12.23
CA ARG A 44 10.70 -16.89 -13.42
C ARG A 44 12.02 -17.56 -13.77
N ASP A 45 11.96 -18.81 -14.25
CA ASP A 45 13.15 -19.59 -14.62
C ASP A 45 14.03 -18.92 -15.70
N GLU A 46 13.42 -18.13 -16.60
CA GLU A 46 14.12 -17.38 -17.65
C GLU A 46 14.97 -16.21 -17.11
N VAL A 47 14.59 -15.64 -15.96
CA VAL A 47 15.26 -14.49 -15.33
C VAL A 47 16.12 -14.95 -14.15
N ALA A 48 15.57 -15.82 -13.29
CA ALA A 48 16.20 -16.51 -12.17
C ALA A 48 16.95 -15.63 -11.15
N LEU A 49 16.54 -14.36 -11.00
CA LEU A 49 17.15 -13.41 -10.06
C LEU A 49 16.50 -13.49 -8.67
N LYS A 50 16.67 -14.63 -8.00
CA LYS A 50 16.01 -14.97 -6.72
C LYS A 50 16.17 -13.93 -5.60
N ASN A 51 17.32 -13.24 -5.55
CA ASN A 51 17.53 -12.18 -4.55
C ASN A 51 16.69 -10.92 -4.83
N PHE A 52 16.48 -10.58 -6.10
CA PHE A 52 15.57 -9.50 -6.49
C PHE A 52 14.12 -9.90 -6.21
N ALA A 53 13.73 -11.14 -6.53
CA ALA A 53 12.41 -11.65 -6.22
C ALA A 53 12.09 -11.54 -4.71
N LYS A 54 13.02 -11.98 -3.85
CA LYS A 54 12.92 -11.84 -2.38
C LYS A 54 12.84 -10.39 -1.92
N TYR A 55 13.68 -9.51 -2.49
CA TYR A 55 13.68 -8.09 -2.15
C TYR A 55 12.31 -7.45 -2.44
N PHE A 56 11.76 -7.67 -3.64
CA PHE A 56 10.48 -7.09 -4.02
C PHE A 56 9.30 -7.69 -3.26
N LEU A 57 9.35 -8.98 -2.91
CA LEU A 57 8.35 -9.59 -2.04
C LEU A 57 8.35 -8.94 -0.66
N HIS A 58 9.54 -8.75 -0.07
CA HIS A 58 9.66 -8.05 1.21
C HIS A 58 9.16 -6.59 1.14
N GLN A 59 9.45 -5.87 0.05
CA GLN A 59 8.91 -4.52 -0.15
C GLN A 59 7.38 -4.52 -0.26
N SER A 60 6.78 -5.52 -0.91
CA SER A 60 5.33 -5.66 -1.00
C SER A 60 4.69 -5.81 0.38
N HIS A 61 5.18 -6.75 1.20
CA HIS A 61 4.68 -6.96 2.57
C HIS A 61 4.83 -5.73 3.46
N LYS A 62 5.97 -5.03 3.37
CA LYS A 62 6.21 -3.79 4.11
C LYS A 62 5.16 -2.71 3.81
N ARG A 63 4.69 -2.62 2.57
CA ARG A 63 3.65 -1.66 2.13
C ARG A 63 2.27 -2.03 2.64
N GLU A 64 2.02 -3.32 2.85
CA GLU A 64 0.79 -3.87 3.46
C GLU A 64 0.83 -3.82 4.99
N GLY A 65 1.95 -3.39 5.60
CA GLY A 65 2.12 -3.36 7.05
C GLY A 65 2.42 -4.73 7.66
N ILE A 66 2.81 -5.71 6.83
CA ILE A 66 3.24 -7.05 7.24
C ILE A 66 4.77 -6.99 7.39
N CYS A 67 5.25 -6.98 8.64
CA CYS A 67 6.68 -7.04 8.99
C CYS A 67 7.12 -8.47 9.29
#